data_AF-A9XIR4-F1
#
_entry.id   AF-A9XIR4-F1
#
_cell.length_a   1.000
_cell.length_b   1.000
_cell.length_c   1.000
_cell.angle_alpha   90.00
_cell.angle_beta   90.00
_cell.angle_gamma   90.00
#
_symmetry.space_group_name_H-M   'P 1'
#
loop_
_entity.id
_entity.type
_entity.pdbx_description
1 polymer ?
#
loop_
_entity_poly.entity_id
_entity_poly.type
_entity_poly.pdbx_seq_one_letter_code
_entity_poly.pdbx_strand_id
1 'polypeptide(L)'
;LLFISFFWASFHSLSSPSLGIWPAEGFYVPDPCELTFANTLLLSNAAVSLGGAFISLEISSSFWVLFSLFSFILAWTFMSLQIKEFRIMGLSINDSVYSSVFFFLTGLHFFHLVVGLFLLSLLFWSCCFST
;
A
#
# COMPACT_ATOMS: atom_id res chain seq x y z
N LEU A 1 -5.52 15.45 4.26
CA LEU A 1 -4.60 16.60 4.04
C LEU A 1 -3.14 16.16 3.91
N LEU A 2 -2.65 15.28 4.78
CA LEU A 2 -1.26 14.81 4.75
C LEU A 2 -0.85 14.20 3.40
N PHE A 3 -1.55 13.17 2.89
CA PHE A 3 -1.28 12.63 1.54
C PHE A 3 -1.36 13.68 0.44
N ILE A 4 -2.37 14.56 0.49
CA ILE A 4 -2.57 15.63 -0.51
C ILE A 4 -1.37 16.58 -0.56
N SER A 5 -0.76 16.90 0.59
CA SER A 5 0.43 17.76 0.63
C SER A 5 1.65 17.13 -0.06
N PHE A 6 1.87 15.82 0.14
CA PHE A 6 2.96 15.10 -0.54
C PHE A 6 2.67 14.88 -2.03
N PHE A 7 1.42 14.60 -2.41
CA PHE A 7 1.04 14.57 -3.82
C PHE A 7 1.25 15.92 -4.51
N TRP A 8 0.88 17.02 -3.84
CA TRP A 8 1.15 18.36 -4.35
C TRP A 8 2.65 18.62 -4.55
N ALA A 9 3.49 18.23 -3.59
CA ALA A 9 4.95 18.32 -3.72
C ALA A 9 5.46 17.50 -4.92
N SER A 10 4.96 16.28 -5.13
CA SER A 10 5.27 15.46 -6.31
C SER A 10 4.92 16.19 -7.61
N PHE A 11 3.66 16.65 -7.73
CA PHE A 11 3.20 17.34 -8.95
C PHE A 11 3.98 18.62 -9.21
N HIS A 12 4.24 19.43 -8.19
CA HIS A 12 5.03 20.63 -8.31
C HIS A 12 6.45 20.33 -8.82
N SER A 13 7.10 19.30 -8.27
CA SER A 13 8.44 18.88 -8.71
C SER A 13 8.48 18.34 -10.15
N LEU A 14 7.39 17.73 -10.62
CA LEU A 14 7.25 17.19 -11.97
C LEU A 14 6.91 18.27 -13.01
N SER A 15 6.08 19.26 -12.65
CA SER A 15 5.63 20.31 -13.58
C SER A 15 6.70 21.37 -13.88
N SER A 16 7.62 21.61 -12.95
CA SER A 16 8.73 22.56 -13.15
C SER A 16 10.01 22.03 -12.50
N PRO A 17 10.72 21.07 -13.14
CA PRO A 17 11.92 20.48 -12.57
C PRO A 17 13.04 21.53 -12.49
N SER A 18 13.56 21.79 -11.28
CA SER A 18 14.61 22.79 -11.03
C SER A 18 15.97 22.44 -11.64
N LEU A 19 16.20 21.18 -12.02
CA LEU A 19 17.46 20.67 -12.61
C LEU A 19 17.32 20.22 -14.07
N GLY A 20 16.25 20.62 -14.77
CA GLY A 20 16.19 20.63 -16.23
C GLY A 20 15.91 19.31 -16.95
N ILE A 21 16.10 18.12 -16.37
CA ILE A 21 15.75 16.84 -17.02
C ILE A 21 15.17 15.86 -16.00
N TRP A 22 13.92 15.41 -16.25
CA TRP A 22 13.31 14.28 -15.57
C TRP A 22 13.21 13.11 -16.56
N PRO A 23 13.72 11.92 -16.24
CA PRO A 23 14.50 11.57 -15.06
C PRO A 23 15.94 12.09 -15.18
N ALA A 24 16.56 12.48 -14.07
CA ALA A 24 18.00 12.76 -14.06
C ALA A 24 18.73 11.54 -14.63
N GLU A 25 19.57 11.75 -15.64
CA GLU A 25 20.29 10.68 -16.34
C GLU A 25 20.98 9.76 -15.32
N GLY A 26 20.58 8.48 -15.27
CA GLY A 26 21.28 7.45 -14.47
C GLY A 26 20.43 6.63 -13.50
N PHE A 27 19.17 6.97 -13.22
CA PHE A 27 18.34 6.13 -12.35
C PHE A 27 17.61 5.02 -13.13
N TYR A 28 17.94 3.77 -12.83
CA TYR A 28 17.17 2.61 -13.29
C TYR A 28 15.85 2.59 -12.52
N VAL A 29 14.80 3.16 -13.11
CA VAL A 29 13.43 2.97 -12.61
C VAL A 29 13.00 1.59 -13.08
N PRO A 30 12.77 0.61 -12.17
CA PRO A 30 12.28 -0.71 -12.57
C PRO A 30 10.95 -0.56 -13.30
N ASP A 31 10.72 -1.44 -14.28
CA ASP A 31 9.52 -1.38 -15.12
C ASP A 31 8.26 -1.44 -14.24
N PRO A 32 7.52 -0.32 -14.10
CA PRO A 32 6.55 -0.17 -13.02
C PRO A 32 5.28 -0.99 -13.27
N CYS A 33 5.04 -1.44 -14.50
CA CYS A 33 3.71 -1.88 -14.92
C CYS A 33 3.27 -3.21 -14.29
N GLU A 34 4.09 -4.26 -14.29
CA GLU A 34 3.62 -5.59 -13.87
C GLU A 34 3.45 -5.71 -12.35
N LEU A 35 4.45 -5.28 -11.58
CA LEU A 35 4.44 -5.42 -10.13
C LEU A 35 3.46 -4.45 -9.46
N THR A 36 3.38 -3.21 -9.95
CA THR A 36 2.42 -2.21 -9.43
C THR A 36 0.99 -2.65 -9.71
N PHE A 37 0.73 -3.24 -10.88
CA PHE A 37 -0.59 -3.77 -11.21
C PHE A 37 -0.99 -4.94 -10.30
N ALA A 38 -0.07 -5.88 -10.07
CA ALA A 38 -0.30 -6.99 -9.14
C ALA A 38 -0.60 -6.50 -7.71
N ASN A 39 0.16 -5.53 -7.21
CA ASN A 39 -0.07 -4.91 -5.89
C ASN A 39 -1.44 -4.23 -5.82
N THR A 40 -1.87 -3.56 -6.90
CA THR A 40 -3.20 -2.93 -6.97
C THR A 40 -4.33 -3.96 -6.91
N LEU A 41 -4.19 -5.08 -7.63
CA LEU A 41 -5.16 -6.19 -7.59
C LEU A 41 -5.24 -6.86 -6.22
N LEU A 42 -4.09 -7.06 -5.56
CA LEU A 42 -4.07 -7.66 -4.22
C LEU A 42 -4.80 -6.77 -3.21
N LEU A 43 -4.51 -5.47 -3.20
CA LEU A 43 -5.12 -4.54 -2.26
C LEU A 43 -6.61 -4.32 -2.53
N SER A 44 -7.03 -4.24 -3.80
CA SER A 44 -8.45 -4.11 -4.16
C SER A 44 -9.25 -5.36 -3.76
N ASN A 45 -8.72 -6.56 -4.02
CA ASN A 45 -9.36 -7.80 -3.58
C ASN A 45 -9.37 -7.94 -2.05
N ALA A 46 -8.34 -7.44 -1.34
CA ALA A 46 -8.35 -7.39 0.12
C ALA A 46 -9.48 -6.49 0.65
N ALA A 47 -9.74 -5.36 0.00
CA ALA A 47 -10.84 -4.46 0.36
C ALA A 47 -12.22 -5.08 0.06
N VAL A 48 -12.39 -5.73 -1.10
CA VAL A 48 -13.64 -6.41 -1.46
C VAL A 48 -13.95 -7.56 -0.49
N SER A 49 -12.95 -8.35 -0.13
CA SER A 49 -13.12 -9.43 0.86
C SER A 49 -13.41 -8.91 2.25
N LEU A 50 -12.82 -7.79 2.68
CA LEU A 50 -13.19 -7.13 3.94
C LEU A 50 -14.65 -6.65 3.93
N GLY A 51 -15.12 -6.09 2.81
CA GLY A 51 -16.53 -5.73 2.63
C GLY A 51 -17.45 -6.95 2.70
N GLY A 52 -17.04 -8.08 2.12
CA GLY A 52 -17.74 -9.36 2.26
C GLY A 52 -17.78 -9.86 3.71
N ALA A 53 -16.70 -9.70 4.47
CA ALA A 53 -16.64 -10.01 5.90
C ALA A 53 -17.62 -9.13 6.70
N PHE A 54 -17.72 -7.85 6.38
CA PHE A 54 -18.67 -6.92 7.01
C PHE A 54 -20.12 -7.33 6.75
N ILE A 55 -20.48 -7.58 5.49
CA ILE A 55 -21.85 -8.00 5.12
C ILE A 55 -22.21 -9.33 5.79
N SER A 56 -21.29 -10.30 5.79
CA SER A 56 -21.52 -11.61 6.41
C SER A 56 -21.69 -11.52 7.93
N LEU A 57 -20.98 -10.59 8.60
CA LEU A 57 -21.17 -10.31 10.01
C LEU A 57 -22.56 -9.69 10.29
N GLU A 58 -23.02 -8.77 9.44
CA GLU A 58 -24.34 -8.13 9.56
C GLU A 58 -25.50 -9.13 9.42
N ILE A 59 -25.38 -10.10 8.51
CA ILE A 59 -26.37 -11.18 8.35
C ILE A 59 -26.13 -12.38 9.29
N SER A 60 -25.25 -12.26 10.29
CA SER A 60 -24.90 -13.32 11.26
C SER A 60 -24.43 -14.64 10.64
N SER A 61 -23.77 -14.57 9.48
CA SER A 61 -23.28 -15.73 8.74
C SER A 61 -21.83 -16.05 9.07
N SER A 62 -21.50 -17.31 9.33
CA SER A 62 -20.15 -17.78 9.70
C SER A 62 -19.08 -17.56 8.62
N PHE A 63 -19.46 -17.20 7.40
CA PHE A 63 -18.54 -16.85 6.32
C PHE A 63 -17.68 -15.60 6.62
N TRP A 64 -18.02 -14.79 7.62
CA TRP A 64 -17.23 -13.62 8.01
C TRP A 64 -15.78 -13.97 8.37
N VAL A 65 -15.56 -15.12 9.03
CA VAL A 65 -14.24 -15.62 9.39
C VAL A 65 -13.40 -15.88 8.13
N LEU A 66 -14.00 -16.55 7.14
CA LEU A 66 -13.33 -16.89 5.88
C LEU A 66 -12.98 -15.66 5.06
N PHE A 67 -13.90 -14.71 4.92
CA PHE A 67 -13.65 -13.47 4.19
C PHE A 67 -12.61 -12.58 4.89
N SER A 68 -12.65 -12.48 6.22
CA SER A 68 -11.66 -11.74 7.00
C SER A 68 -10.25 -12.35 6.88
N LEU A 69 -10.14 -13.68 6.95
CA LEU A 69 -8.87 -14.39 6.73
C LEU A 69 -8.34 -14.18 5.31
N PHE A 70 -9.20 -14.23 4.29
CA PHE A 70 -8.79 -13.99 2.91
C PHE A 70 -8.29 -12.55 2.71
N SER A 71 -8.99 -11.57 3.28
CA SER A 71 -8.56 -10.16 3.29
C SER A 71 -7.18 -10.00 3.95
N PHE A 72 -6.97 -10.64 5.10
CA PHE A 72 -5.69 -10.60 5.81
C PHE A 72 -4.55 -11.20 4.98
N ILE A 73 -4.76 -12.37 4.36
CA ILE A 73 -3.75 -13.02 3.52
C ILE A 73 -3.39 -12.13 2.33
N LEU A 74 -4.37 -11.53 1.65
CA LEU A 74 -4.12 -10.63 0.51
C LEU A 74 -3.39 -9.35 0.92
N ALA A 75 -3.74 -8.75 2.04
CA ALA A 75 -3.04 -7.57 2.56
C ALA A 75 -1.61 -7.93 3.02
N TRP A 76 -1.40 -9.10 3.60
CA TRP A 76 -0.07 -9.59 3.96
C TRP A 76 0.81 -9.86 2.73
N THR A 77 0.26 -10.49 1.68
CA THR A 77 1.00 -10.71 0.43
C THR A 77 1.37 -9.40 -0.24
N PHE A 78 0.46 -8.42 -0.29
CA PHE A 78 0.75 -7.06 -0.74
C PHE A 78 1.95 -6.47 0.01
N MET A 79 1.94 -6.52 1.34
CA MET A 79 3.01 -5.96 2.17
C MET A 79 4.36 -6.61 1.90
N SER A 80 4.37 -7.93 1.72
CA SER A 80 5.60 -8.68 1.40
C SER A 80 6.19 -8.28 0.04
N LEU A 81 5.34 -8.03 -0.96
CA LEU A 81 5.76 -7.58 -2.29
C LEU A 81 6.27 -6.14 -2.25
N GLN A 82 5.60 -5.25 -1.51
CA GLN A 82 6.03 -3.87 -1.34
C GLN A 82 7.43 -3.79 -0.69
N ILE A 83 7.70 -4.62 0.33
CA ILE A 83 9.03 -4.70 0.95
C ILE A 83 10.08 -5.20 -0.06
N LYS A 84 9.74 -6.25 -0.83
CA LYS A 84 10.63 -6.79 -1.85
C LYS A 84 10.97 -5.75 -2.92
N GLU A 85 10.00 -4.96 -3.34
CA GLU A 85 10.17 -3.87 -4.30
C GLU A 85 11.16 -2.81 -3.78
N PHE A 86 10.96 -2.32 -2.55
CA PHE A 86 11.88 -1.35 -1.93
C PHE A 86 13.32 -1.87 -1.83
N ARG A 87 13.50 -3.18 -1.66
CA ARG A 87 14.84 -3.80 -1.58
C ARG A 87 15.52 -3.93 -2.94
N ILE A 88 14.76 -3.97 -4.04
CA ILE A 88 15.28 -4.15 -5.41
C ILE A 88 15.46 -2.80 -6.12
N MET A 89 14.67 -1.78 -5.75
CA MET A 89 14.59 -0.50 -6.47
C MET A 89 15.92 0.26 -6.58
N GLY A 90 16.91 -0.05 -5.72
CA GLY A 90 18.26 0.53 -5.80
C GLY A 90 18.33 2.04 -5.54
N LEU A 91 17.21 2.69 -5.22
CA LEU A 91 17.10 4.11 -4.88
C LEU A 91 17.35 4.32 -3.38
N SER A 92 18.07 5.39 -3.04
CA SER A 92 18.22 5.90 -1.69
C SER A 92 17.41 7.18 -1.50
N ILE A 93 16.89 7.41 -0.29
CA ILE A 93 16.07 8.59 0.03
C ILE A 93 16.77 9.93 -0.25
N ASN A 94 18.11 9.93 -0.25
CA ASN A 94 18.94 11.12 -0.44
C ASN A 94 19.39 11.34 -1.89
N ASP A 95 18.99 10.49 -2.84
CA ASP A 95 19.49 10.54 -4.22
C ASP A 95 18.94 11.74 -5.00
N SER A 96 17.70 12.15 -4.74
CA SER A 96 17.06 13.27 -5.43
C SER A 96 15.79 13.73 -4.72
N VAL A 97 15.27 14.91 -5.11
CA VAL A 97 13.94 15.38 -4.68
C VAL A 97 12.86 14.35 -5.02
N TYR A 98 12.93 13.75 -6.21
CA TYR A 98 12.02 12.67 -6.61
C TYR A 98 12.07 11.48 -5.63
N SER A 99 13.27 10.97 -5.35
CA SER A 99 13.45 9.84 -4.44
C SER A 99 12.92 10.15 -3.04
N SER A 100 13.23 11.34 -2.51
CA SER A 100 12.74 11.77 -1.20
C SER A 100 11.22 11.77 -1.12
N VAL A 101 10.54 12.39 -2.10
CA VAL A 101 9.08 12.48 -2.16
C VAL A 101 8.46 11.10 -2.38
N PHE A 102 9.06 10.27 -3.23
CA PHE A 102 8.65 8.89 -3.47
C PHE A 102 8.67 8.08 -2.17
N PHE A 103 9.79 8.06 -1.43
CA PHE A 103 9.90 7.32 -0.17
C PHE A 103 8.97 7.85 0.91
N PHE A 104 8.77 9.17 1.01
CA PHE A 104 7.79 9.72 1.95
C PHE A 104 6.37 9.27 1.63
N LEU A 105 5.94 9.35 0.37
CA LEU A 105 4.58 9.02 -0.03
C LEU A 105 4.29 7.53 0.09
N THR A 106 5.18 6.69 -0.44
CA THR A 106 5.05 5.22 -0.39
C THR A 106 5.28 4.67 1.01
N GLY A 107 6.22 5.24 1.79
CA GLY A 107 6.45 4.88 3.17
C GLY A 107 5.29 5.24 4.09
N LEU A 108 4.67 6.41 3.90
CA LEU A 108 3.43 6.75 4.60
C LEU A 108 2.30 5.80 4.25
N HIS A 109 2.09 5.50 2.97
CA HIS A 109 1.09 4.52 2.56
C HIS A 109 1.32 3.16 3.21
N PHE A 110 2.57 2.67 3.21
CA PHE A 110 2.94 1.43 3.87
C PHE A 110 2.65 1.45 5.37
N PHE A 111 2.99 2.53 6.06
CA PHE A 111 2.66 2.70 7.48
C PHE A 111 1.14 2.61 7.74
N HIS A 112 0.32 3.28 6.92
CA HIS A 112 -1.14 3.20 7.05
C HIS A 112 -1.66 1.78 6.88
N LEU A 113 -1.07 0.99 5.97
CA LEU A 113 -1.44 -0.40 5.76
C LEU A 113 -1.04 -1.32 6.92
N VAL A 114 0.12 -1.09 7.55
CA VAL A 114 0.50 -1.80 8.79
C VAL A 114 -0.54 -1.58 9.89
N VAL A 115 -0.94 -0.32 10.10
CA VAL A 115 -1.98 0.03 11.09
C VAL A 115 -3.32 -0.63 10.73
N GLY A 116 -3.71 -0.61 9.45
CA GLY A 116 -4.92 -1.27 8.98
C GLY A 116 -4.92 -2.79 9.22
N LEU A 117 -3.82 -3.47 8.93
CA LEU A 117 -3.63 -4.90 9.21
C LEU A 117 -3.72 -5.21 10.71
N PHE A 118 -3.14 -4.35 11.55
CA PHE A 118 -3.22 -4.49 13.00
C PHE A 118 -4.67 -4.33 13.51
N LEU A 119 -5.43 -3.37 12.97
CA LEU A 119 -6.85 -3.23 13.31
C LEU A 119 -7.68 -4.43 12.83
N LEU A 120 -7.37 -4.97 11.64
CA LEU A 120 -8.04 -6.16 11.12
C LEU A 120 -7.79 -7.39 12.00
N SER A 121 -6.57 -7.58 12.49
CA SER A 121 -6.25 -8.70 13.38
C SER A 121 -6.94 -8.58 14.74
N LEU A 122 -7.05 -7.36 15.28
CA LEU A 122 -7.83 -7.10 16.50
C LEU A 122 -9.33 -7.40 16.30
N LEU A 123 -9.90 -7.01 15.16
CA LEU A 123 -11.30 -7.31 14.83
C LEU A 123 -11.53 -8.81 14.71
N PHE A 124 -10.66 -9.51 14.00
CA PHE A 124 -10.70 -10.97 13.89
C PHE A 124 -10.63 -11.65 15.25
N TRP A 125 -9.68 -11.23 16.10
CA TRP A 125 -9.57 -11.73 17.47
C TRP A 125 -10.85 -11.47 18.27
N SER A 126 -11.34 -10.23 18.29
CA SER A 126 -12.54 -9.86 19.04
C SER A 126 -13.74 -10.72 18.66
N CYS A 127 -13.95 -10.98 17.37
CA CYS A 127 -15.12 -11.73 16.90
C CYS A 127 -14.97 -13.25 17.07
N CYS A 128 -13.74 -13.80 17.10
CA CYS A 128 -13.51 -15.22 17.36
C CYS A 128 -13.65 -15.60 18.84
N PHE A 129 -13.37 -14.68 19.76
CA PHE A 129 -13.40 -14.94 21.22
C PHE A 129 -14.63 -14.36 21.93
N SER A 130 -15.56 -13.72 21.20
CA SER A 130 -16.82 -13.19 21.75
C SER A 130 -17.99 -14.19 21.73
N THR A 131 -17.73 -15.48 21.54
CA THR A 131 -18.71 -16.58 21.66
C THR A 131 -18.53 -17.34 22.96
#